data_AF-A0A962Q4Z7-F1
#
_entry.id   AF-A0A962Q4Z7-F1
#
_cell.length_a   1.000
_cell.length_b   1.000
_cell.length_c   1.000
_cell.angle_alpha   90.00
_cell.angle_beta   90.00
_cell.angle_gamma   90.00
#
_symmetry.space_group_name_H-M   'P 1'
#
loop_
_entity.id
_entity.type
_entity.pdbx_description
1 polymer ?
#
loop_
_entity_poly.entity_id
_entity_poly.type
_entity_poly.pdbx_seq_one_letter_code
_entity_poly.pdbx_strand_id
1 'polypeptide(L)'
;MEKTEEKKSRVRLVINLVIWAGLILYLAHGRGYLDQSLFDDGKRFVADLLVKMVDTLGSSSGALRLQVEAGKLYFAIGDDDAAFAVLDPALPRIAELDNVQQRRYADVYFVLGEITAADAQFARARGYLLQGLRLEPNNLMYQLYLGDMYMKAGDTRLAREHYLELLETPGLAPEQRAMIRISMPEGDGVDRFTEESRKQLAQMAFLDYPLITLVPINKLPDAVVPTELCLILESVFRMGCVVKSPITFAPNEAGLRNGQIDAVAVIAELESTFARPGVAPIVGIMSEDIFSGTARFVFSTQALDSGYGVVSTFRFFQTGRYSYANENIYNRRLTVQLISVVGQLLGFERPLQPYCPLAYPNSLDEFLLKRAALCPSTQSSLDELLAELGTQEGIRFSKFSSAKISRILEVKARYGIDG
;
A
#
# COMPACT_ATOMS: atom_id res chain seq x y z
N MET A 1 30.14 -24.59 37.30
CA MET A 1 29.62 -25.10 36.01
C MET A 1 28.14 -25.47 36.10
N GLU A 2 27.72 -26.22 37.11
CA GLU A 2 26.34 -26.71 37.26
C GLU A 2 25.26 -25.60 37.30
N LYS A 3 25.49 -24.51 38.04
CA LYS A 3 24.59 -23.34 38.08
C LYS A 3 24.44 -22.62 36.73
N THR A 4 25.43 -22.74 35.84
CA THR A 4 25.41 -22.08 34.52
C THR A 4 24.57 -22.87 33.52
N GLU A 5 24.62 -24.20 33.57
CA GLU A 5 23.79 -25.08 32.75
C GLU A 5 22.31 -25.04 33.18
N GLU A 6 22.05 -24.99 34.49
CA GLU A 6 20.67 -24.85 34.99
C GLU A 6 20.02 -23.53 34.52
N LYS A 7 20.77 -22.41 34.58
CA LYS A 7 20.30 -21.11 34.09
C LYS A 7 20.00 -21.14 32.58
N LYS A 8 20.86 -21.79 31.78
CA LYS A 8 20.62 -21.97 30.33
C LYS A 8 19.39 -22.82 30.04
N SER A 9 19.16 -23.90 30.81
CA SER A 9 18.00 -24.77 30.67
C SER A 9 16.69 -24.04 30.95
N ARG A 10 16.63 -23.25 32.03
CA ARG A 10 15.46 -22.42 32.36
C ARG A 10 15.17 -21.37 31.28
N VAL A 11 16.21 -20.72 30.73
CA VAL A 11 16.05 -19.76 29.63
C VAL A 11 15.49 -20.46 28.38
N ARG A 12 15.97 -21.65 28.03
CA ARG A 12 15.41 -22.43 26.90
C ARG A 12 13.94 -22.81 27.12
N LEU A 13 13.56 -23.21 28.34
CA LEU A 13 12.18 -23.54 28.66
C LEU A 13 11.25 -22.33 28.49
N VAL A 14 11.66 -21.17 29.01
CA VAL A 14 10.90 -19.92 28.87
C VAL A 14 10.77 -19.53 27.41
N ILE A 15 11.87 -19.56 26.63
CA ILE A 15 11.84 -19.30 25.19
C ILE A 15 10.84 -20.22 24.48
N ASN A 16 10.86 -21.52 24.78
CA ASN A 16 9.92 -22.47 24.18
C ASN A 16 8.46 -22.15 24.56
N LEU A 17 8.18 -21.78 25.82
CA LEU A 17 6.84 -21.39 26.26
C LEU A 17 6.36 -20.11 25.57
N VAL A 18 7.23 -19.11 25.40
CA VAL A 18 6.90 -17.88 24.65
C VAL A 18 6.59 -18.21 23.19
N ILE A 19 7.41 -19.06 22.56
CA ILE A 19 7.19 -19.51 21.19
C ILE A 19 5.86 -20.24 21.07
N TRP A 20 5.52 -21.13 22.00
CA TRP A 20 4.24 -21.84 22.01
C TRP A 20 3.06 -20.91 22.24
N ALA A 21 3.14 -19.97 23.19
CA ALA A 21 2.09 -19.00 23.45
C ALA A 21 1.87 -18.07 22.24
N GLY A 22 2.96 -17.58 21.64
CA GLY A 22 2.92 -16.77 20.42
C GLY A 22 2.37 -17.56 19.23
N LEU A 23 2.74 -18.84 19.08
CA LEU A 23 2.22 -19.72 18.04
C LEU A 23 0.72 -19.98 18.23
N ILE A 24 0.25 -20.19 19.46
CA ILE A 24 -1.17 -20.37 19.77
C ILE A 24 -1.97 -19.11 19.43
N LEU A 25 -1.49 -17.94 19.86
CA LEU A 25 -2.12 -16.65 19.55
C LEU A 25 -2.13 -16.38 18.04
N TYR A 26 -1.02 -16.65 17.35
CA TYR A 26 -0.92 -16.50 15.90
C TYR A 26 -1.86 -17.44 15.15
N LEU A 27 -1.94 -18.71 15.55
CA LEU A 27 -2.86 -19.69 14.95
C LEU A 27 -4.33 -19.36 15.24
N ALA A 28 -4.63 -18.81 16.41
CA ALA A 28 -5.98 -18.40 16.78
C ALA A 28 -6.43 -17.15 16.00
N HIS A 29 -5.56 -16.13 15.88
CA HIS A 29 -5.84 -14.92 15.09
C HIS A 29 -5.91 -15.24 13.59
N GLY A 30 -4.97 -16.05 13.08
CA GLY A 30 -4.98 -16.52 11.70
C GLY A 30 -6.18 -17.38 11.33
N ARG A 31 -7.02 -17.77 12.29
CA ARG A 31 -8.30 -18.44 12.09
C ARG A 31 -9.53 -17.54 12.32
N GLY A 32 -9.33 -16.26 12.63
CA GLY A 32 -10.39 -15.29 12.91
C GLY A 32 -11.06 -15.45 14.27
N TYR A 33 -10.49 -16.22 15.19
CA TYR A 33 -11.10 -16.47 16.50
C TYR A 33 -10.84 -15.37 17.53
N LEU A 34 -9.96 -14.41 17.24
CA LEU A 34 -9.59 -13.35 18.17
C LEU A 34 -9.89 -11.98 17.55
N ASP A 35 -10.61 -11.15 18.30
CA ASP A 35 -10.70 -9.71 18.05
C ASP A 35 -9.29 -9.08 18.08
N GLN A 36 -9.12 -7.98 17.35
CA GLN A 36 -7.88 -7.20 17.28
C GLN A 36 -7.39 -6.80 18.67
N SER A 37 -8.31 -6.45 19.58
CA SER A 37 -8.00 -6.12 20.98
C SER A 37 -7.26 -7.26 21.69
N LEU A 38 -7.77 -8.49 21.58
CA LEU A 38 -7.19 -9.67 22.20
C LEU A 38 -5.84 -10.07 21.57
N PHE A 39 -5.67 -9.80 20.27
CA PHE A 39 -4.39 -9.98 19.59
C PHE A 39 -3.34 -8.97 20.07
N ASP A 40 -3.73 -7.72 20.27
CA ASP A 40 -2.85 -6.66 20.77
C ASP A 40 -2.51 -6.86 22.26
N ASP A 41 -3.46 -7.33 23.08
CA ASP A 41 -3.18 -7.80 24.45
C ASP A 41 -2.17 -8.95 24.47
N GLY A 42 -2.31 -9.90 23.54
CA GLY A 42 -1.36 -10.99 23.37
C GLY A 42 0.05 -10.51 23.03
N LYS A 43 0.19 -9.55 22.10
CA LYS A 43 1.48 -8.92 21.77
C LYS A 43 2.06 -8.15 22.96
N ARG A 44 1.23 -7.39 23.69
CA ARG A 44 1.64 -6.68 24.90
C ARG A 44 2.22 -7.64 25.94
N PHE A 45 1.50 -8.73 26.21
CA PHE A 45 1.98 -9.78 27.13
C PHE A 45 3.35 -10.34 26.71
N VAL A 46 3.53 -10.62 25.41
CA VAL A 46 4.82 -11.10 24.90
C VAL A 46 5.90 -10.02 25.06
N ALA A 47 5.62 -8.76 24.74
CA ALA A 47 6.55 -7.65 24.91
C ALA A 47 7.00 -7.47 26.37
N ASP A 48 6.05 -7.48 27.32
CA ASP A 48 6.31 -7.44 28.76
C ASP A 48 7.22 -8.59 29.21
N LEU A 49 6.97 -9.80 28.71
CA LEU A 49 7.76 -10.98 29.03
C LEU A 49 9.20 -10.85 28.49
N LEU A 50 9.36 -10.34 27.27
CA LEU A 50 10.67 -10.09 26.67
C LEU A 50 11.47 -9.07 27.50
N VAL A 51 10.86 -7.98 27.96
CA VAL A 51 11.52 -6.99 28.84
C VAL A 51 12.06 -7.65 30.12
N LYS A 52 11.24 -8.47 30.80
CA LYS A 52 11.69 -9.20 32.00
C LYS A 52 12.86 -10.16 31.72
N MET A 53 12.91 -10.73 30.52
CA MET A 53 14.03 -11.57 30.10
C MET A 53 15.30 -10.76 29.86
N VAL A 54 15.19 -9.54 29.32
CA VAL A 54 16.32 -8.61 29.15
C VAL A 54 16.97 -8.32 30.51
N ASP A 55 16.17 -8.00 31.53
CA ASP A 55 16.67 -7.75 32.90
C ASP A 55 17.45 -8.94 33.46
N THR A 56 17.00 -10.17 33.15
CA THR A 56 17.63 -11.41 33.62
C THR A 56 18.96 -11.73 32.91
N LEU A 57 19.07 -11.32 31.65
CA LEU A 57 20.20 -11.60 30.77
C LEU A 57 21.28 -10.50 30.79
N GLY A 58 20.99 -9.32 31.34
CA GLY A 58 21.91 -8.20 31.45
C GLY A 58 22.43 -7.72 30.08
N SER A 59 23.71 -7.36 29.99
CA SER A 59 24.29 -6.74 28.78
C SER A 59 24.57 -7.69 27.60
N SER A 60 24.13 -8.96 27.63
CA SER A 60 24.42 -9.92 26.55
C SER A 60 23.84 -9.51 25.20
N SER A 61 24.45 -9.94 24.09
CA SER A 61 23.93 -9.70 22.74
C SER A 61 22.51 -10.27 22.54
N GLY A 62 22.20 -11.39 23.20
CA GLY A 62 20.85 -11.95 23.25
C GLY A 62 19.84 -11.01 23.90
N ALA A 63 20.22 -10.32 24.98
CA ALA A 63 19.37 -9.34 25.63
C ALA A 63 19.08 -8.13 24.72
N LEU A 64 20.04 -7.67 23.92
CA LEU A 64 19.79 -6.57 22.97
C LEU A 64 18.73 -6.96 21.94
N ARG A 65 18.83 -8.16 21.37
CA ARG A 65 17.83 -8.65 20.42
C ARG A 65 16.43 -8.72 21.03
N LEU A 66 16.30 -9.29 22.24
CA LEU A 66 15.00 -9.38 22.91
C LEU A 66 14.42 -7.99 23.26
N GLN A 67 15.27 -7.06 23.66
CA GLN A 67 14.89 -5.66 23.92
C GLN A 67 14.32 -5.00 22.66
N VAL A 68 15.00 -5.13 21.53
CA VAL A 68 14.55 -4.57 20.25
C VAL A 68 13.22 -5.18 19.81
N GLU A 69 13.08 -6.50 19.90
CA GLU A 69 11.81 -7.17 19.54
C GLU A 69 10.65 -6.76 20.46
N ALA A 70 10.90 -6.56 21.76
CA ALA A 70 9.88 -6.05 22.69
C ALA A 70 9.41 -4.65 22.28
N GLY A 71 10.36 -3.75 21.99
CA GLY A 71 10.05 -2.38 21.55
C GLY A 71 9.26 -2.34 20.25
N LYS A 72 9.59 -3.21 19.29
CA LYS A 72 8.83 -3.37 18.03
C LYS A 72 7.40 -3.85 18.28
N LEU A 73 7.20 -4.78 19.22
CA LEU A 73 5.87 -5.26 19.57
C LEU A 73 5.02 -4.15 20.19
N TYR A 74 5.58 -3.36 21.11
CA TYR A 74 4.91 -2.17 21.65
C TYR A 74 4.52 -1.17 20.56
N PHE A 75 5.46 -0.90 19.65
CA PHE A 75 5.20 -0.02 18.52
C PHE A 75 4.08 -0.55 17.62
N ALA A 76 4.06 -1.87 17.36
CA ALA A 76 3.07 -2.52 16.52
C ALA A 76 1.65 -2.56 17.12
N ILE A 77 1.49 -2.34 18.44
CA ILE A 77 0.18 -2.23 19.12
C ILE A 77 -0.22 -0.78 19.42
N GLY A 78 0.60 0.20 19.01
CA GLY A 78 0.31 1.61 19.27
C GLY A 78 0.75 2.14 20.63
N ASP A 79 1.52 1.38 21.41
CA ASP A 79 2.09 1.86 22.66
C ASP A 79 3.45 2.53 22.41
N ASP A 80 3.38 3.76 21.91
CA ASP A 80 4.55 4.54 21.50
C ASP A 80 5.47 4.89 22.69
N ASP A 81 4.89 5.15 23.87
CA ASP A 81 5.63 5.42 25.11
C ASP A 81 6.44 4.19 25.54
N ALA A 82 5.81 3.01 25.61
CA ALA A 82 6.52 1.78 25.98
C ALA A 82 7.56 1.38 24.93
N ALA A 83 7.25 1.56 23.64
CA ALA A 83 8.20 1.32 22.56
C ALA A 83 9.44 2.22 22.70
N PHE A 84 9.24 3.52 22.91
CA PHE A 84 10.32 4.48 23.10
C PHE A 84 11.17 4.13 24.33
N ALA A 85 10.52 3.87 25.47
CA ALA A 85 11.19 3.54 26.73
C ALA A 85 12.06 2.27 26.64
N VAL A 86 11.69 1.32 25.77
CA VAL A 86 12.45 0.10 25.54
C VAL A 86 13.55 0.28 24.50
N LEU A 87 13.30 1.02 23.41
CA LEU A 87 14.21 1.14 22.26
C LEU A 87 15.31 2.18 22.46
N ASP A 88 15.02 3.34 23.05
CA ASP A 88 16.01 4.40 23.22
C ASP A 88 17.24 3.96 24.06
N PRO A 89 17.07 3.22 25.18
CA PRO A 89 18.21 2.67 25.93
C PRO A 89 19.00 1.58 25.17
N ALA A 90 18.48 1.04 24.06
CA ALA A 90 19.20 0.08 23.25
C ALA A 90 20.27 0.74 22.37
N LEU A 91 20.14 2.05 22.08
CA LEU A 91 21.00 2.75 21.12
C LEU A 91 22.49 2.76 21.49
N PRO A 92 22.91 3.02 22.75
CA PRO A 92 24.34 2.96 23.11
C PRO A 92 24.94 1.58 22.86
N ARG A 93 24.18 0.52 23.13
CA ARG A 93 24.60 -0.87 22.92
C ARG A 93 24.69 -1.21 21.44
N ILE A 94 23.81 -0.66 20.61
CA ILE A 94 23.87 -0.80 19.14
C ILE A 94 25.12 -0.09 18.61
N ALA A 95 25.43 1.10 19.12
CA ALA A 95 26.58 1.89 18.68
C ALA A 95 27.94 1.22 18.97
N GLU A 96 28.00 0.33 19.97
CA GLU A 96 29.18 -0.48 20.30
C GLU A 96 29.40 -1.67 19.35
N LEU A 97 28.40 -2.03 18.53
CA LEU A 97 28.51 -3.14 17.59
C LEU A 97 29.34 -2.75 16.35
N ASP A 98 29.85 -3.75 15.63
CA ASP A 98 30.45 -3.52 14.33
C ASP A 98 29.42 -3.05 13.27
N ASN A 99 29.90 -2.48 12.18
CA ASN A 99 29.03 -1.92 11.13
C ASN A 99 28.09 -2.95 10.47
N VAL A 100 28.46 -4.23 10.41
CA VAL A 100 27.62 -5.30 9.85
C VAL A 100 26.48 -5.61 10.81
N GLN A 101 26.76 -5.65 12.10
CA GLN A 101 25.79 -5.90 13.15
C GLN A 101 24.85 -4.71 13.35
N GLN A 102 25.36 -3.46 13.32
CA GLN A 102 24.55 -2.25 13.43
C GLN A 102 23.43 -2.20 12.39
N ARG A 103 23.71 -2.58 11.14
CA ARG A 103 22.70 -2.62 10.07
C ARG A 103 21.49 -3.49 10.40
N ARG A 104 21.64 -4.54 11.21
CA ARG A 104 20.53 -5.41 11.65
C ARG A 104 19.54 -4.71 12.58
N TYR A 105 19.91 -3.53 13.08
CA TYR A 105 19.13 -2.71 14.00
C TYR A 105 18.84 -1.32 13.43
N ALA A 106 18.98 -1.12 12.11
CA ALA A 106 18.63 0.14 11.46
C ALA A 106 17.16 0.52 11.70
N ASP A 107 16.29 -0.48 11.74
CA ASP A 107 14.87 -0.35 12.06
C ASP A 107 14.58 0.27 13.44
N VAL A 108 15.45 0.11 14.43
CA VAL A 108 15.31 0.77 15.74
C VAL A 108 15.31 2.28 15.58
N TYR A 109 16.23 2.81 14.78
CA TYR A 109 16.31 4.24 14.51
C TYR A 109 15.07 4.72 13.75
N PHE A 110 14.59 3.93 12.79
CA PHE A 110 13.40 4.27 12.04
C PHE A 110 12.14 4.35 12.92
N VAL A 111 11.92 3.34 13.77
CA VAL A 111 10.81 3.31 14.74
C VAL A 111 10.87 4.50 15.70
N LEU A 112 12.04 4.81 16.26
CA LEU A 112 12.21 5.99 17.12
C LEU A 112 11.96 7.31 16.36
N GLY A 113 12.35 7.35 15.08
CA GLY A 113 12.05 8.46 14.18
C GLY A 113 10.55 8.65 13.98
N GLU A 114 9.79 7.57 13.80
CA GLU A 114 8.33 7.60 13.69
C GLU A 114 7.64 8.03 14.98
N ILE A 115 8.02 7.44 16.12
CA ILE A 115 7.46 7.78 17.44
C ILE A 115 7.66 9.28 17.72
N THR A 116 8.89 9.77 17.59
CA THR A 116 9.18 11.18 17.88
C THR A 116 8.57 12.14 16.87
N ALA A 117 8.33 11.72 15.62
CA ALA A 117 7.60 12.51 14.65
C ALA A 117 6.10 12.62 14.98
N ALA A 118 5.49 11.55 15.51
CA ALA A 118 4.10 11.55 15.96
C ALA A 118 3.89 12.58 17.10
N ASP A 119 4.89 12.74 17.96
CA ASP A 119 4.93 13.76 19.02
C ASP A 119 5.35 15.17 18.55
N ALA A 120 5.42 15.39 17.23
CA ALA A 120 5.89 16.63 16.61
C ALA A 120 7.32 17.05 17.02
N GLN A 121 8.14 16.13 17.54
CA GLN A 121 9.56 16.35 17.86
C GLN A 121 10.44 16.19 16.60
N PHE A 122 10.13 16.96 15.55
CA PHE A 122 10.70 16.76 14.21
C PHE A 122 12.24 16.79 14.15
N ALA A 123 12.89 17.60 15.00
CA ALA A 123 14.35 17.64 15.06
C ALA A 123 14.96 16.31 15.55
N ARG A 124 14.34 15.66 16.55
CA ARG A 124 14.76 14.34 17.04
C ARG A 124 14.41 13.25 16.04
N ALA A 125 13.20 13.31 15.47
CA ALA A 125 12.78 12.39 14.43
C ALA A 125 13.77 12.36 13.27
N ARG A 126 14.11 13.54 12.73
CA ARG A 126 15.14 13.70 11.70
C ARG A 126 16.48 13.10 12.13
N GLY A 127 16.90 13.34 13.37
CA GLY A 127 18.13 12.79 13.92
C GLY A 127 18.16 11.26 13.86
N TYR A 128 17.08 10.60 14.31
CA TYR A 128 16.99 9.14 14.24
C TYR A 128 16.91 8.64 12.78
N LEU A 129 16.07 9.25 11.93
CA LEU A 129 15.95 8.86 10.53
C LEU A 129 17.27 8.93 9.77
N LEU A 130 18.06 9.98 9.96
CA LEU A 130 19.39 10.12 9.35
C LEU A 130 20.39 9.05 9.83
N GLN A 131 20.28 8.60 11.09
CA GLN A 131 21.12 7.51 11.60
C GLN A 131 20.70 6.16 10.98
N GLY A 132 19.39 5.89 10.91
CA GLY A 132 18.88 4.70 10.22
C GLY A 132 19.28 4.66 8.74
N LEU A 133 19.13 5.78 8.01
CA LEU A 133 19.51 5.90 6.60
C LEU A 133 21.02 5.85 6.39
N ARG A 134 21.85 6.17 7.38
CA ARG A 134 23.30 5.92 7.30
C ARG A 134 23.61 4.42 7.25
N LEU A 135 22.82 3.61 7.95
CA LEU A 135 22.96 2.15 7.97
C LEU A 135 22.33 1.52 6.73
N GLU A 136 21.19 2.05 6.28
CA GLU A 136 20.44 1.60 5.09
C GLU A 136 20.15 2.75 4.11
N PRO A 137 21.17 3.23 3.36
CA PRO A 137 21.01 4.42 2.49
C PRO A 137 20.02 4.22 1.34
N ASN A 138 19.80 2.96 0.93
CA ASN A 138 18.90 2.60 -0.17
C ASN A 138 17.46 2.32 0.29
N ASN A 139 17.14 2.56 1.57
CA ASN A 139 15.79 2.35 2.09
C ASN A 139 14.87 3.50 1.64
N LEU A 140 14.32 3.38 0.43
CA LEU A 140 13.51 4.43 -0.21
C LEU A 140 12.33 4.87 0.67
N MET A 141 11.70 3.96 1.40
CA MET A 141 10.53 4.30 2.21
C MET A 141 10.88 5.32 3.30
N TYR A 142 12.01 5.12 4.00
CA TYR A 142 12.48 6.09 4.99
C TYR A 142 13.15 7.31 4.38
N GLN A 143 13.66 7.21 3.14
CA GLN A 143 14.08 8.38 2.39
C GLN A 143 12.88 9.28 2.07
N LEU A 144 11.75 8.71 1.64
CA LEU A 144 10.51 9.46 1.44
C LEU A 144 9.98 10.04 2.75
N TYR A 145 10.03 9.24 3.83
CA TYR A 145 9.58 9.69 5.14
C TYR A 145 10.42 10.87 5.67
N LEU A 146 11.74 10.86 5.44
CA LEU A 146 12.59 11.99 5.79
C LEU A 146 12.21 13.27 5.03
N GLY A 147 11.90 13.16 3.73
CA GLY A 147 11.36 14.27 2.94
C GLY A 147 10.06 14.84 3.55
N ASP A 148 9.15 13.95 3.95
CA ASP A 148 7.90 14.32 4.61
C ASP A 148 8.13 14.96 5.98
N MET A 149 9.15 14.52 6.72
CA MET A 149 9.52 15.14 7.98
C MET A 149 10.01 16.56 7.77
N TYR A 150 10.78 16.84 6.72
CA TYR A 150 11.12 18.21 6.36
C TYR A 150 9.88 19.03 6.06
N MET A 151 8.91 18.47 5.31
CA MET A 151 7.64 19.14 5.04
C MET A 151 6.86 19.46 6.31
N LYS A 152 6.66 18.49 7.21
CA LYS A 152 5.94 18.67 8.47
C LYS A 152 6.65 19.65 9.43
N ALA A 153 7.98 19.74 9.36
CA ALA A 153 8.76 20.73 10.09
C ALA A 153 8.67 22.15 9.49
N GLY A 154 8.04 22.32 8.33
CA GLY A 154 7.98 23.59 7.59
C GLY A 154 9.20 23.85 6.69
N ASP A 155 10.18 22.95 6.67
CA ASP A 155 11.42 23.03 5.89
C ASP A 155 11.22 22.62 4.42
N THR A 156 10.23 23.21 3.75
CA THR A 156 9.80 22.84 2.37
C THR A 156 10.97 22.84 1.37
N ARG A 157 11.90 23.79 1.50
CA ARG A 157 13.11 23.85 0.65
C ARG A 157 13.99 22.62 0.81
N LEU A 158 14.24 22.18 2.04
CA LEU A 158 15.06 20.98 2.31
C LEU A 158 14.36 19.72 1.85
N ALA A 159 13.03 19.63 2.04
CA ALA A 159 12.25 18.52 1.51
C ALA A 159 12.43 18.37 0.00
N ARG A 160 12.31 19.49 -0.73
CA ARG A 160 12.48 19.52 -2.18
C ARG A 160 13.89 19.10 -2.60
N GLU A 161 14.93 19.70 -2.01
CA GLU A 161 16.33 19.37 -2.30
C GLU A 161 16.57 17.87 -2.12
N HIS A 162 16.09 17.31 -1.00
CA HIS A 162 16.17 15.88 -0.71
C HIS A 162 15.50 15.00 -1.77
N TYR A 163 14.25 15.30 -2.16
CA TYR A 163 13.58 14.51 -3.20
C TYR A 163 14.23 14.63 -4.58
N LEU A 164 14.77 15.79 -4.93
CA LEU A 164 15.51 15.97 -6.18
C LEU A 164 16.78 15.11 -6.18
N GLU A 165 17.53 15.08 -5.07
CA GLU A 165 18.69 14.20 -4.91
C GLU A 165 18.31 12.72 -5.02
N LEU A 166 17.17 12.32 -4.44
CA LEU A 166 16.66 10.95 -4.61
C LEU A 166 16.38 10.64 -6.07
N LEU A 167 15.76 11.54 -6.84
CA LEU A 167 15.50 11.32 -8.27
C LEU A 167 16.78 11.12 -9.10
N GLU A 168 17.91 11.69 -8.68
CA GLU A 168 19.21 11.48 -9.32
C GLU A 168 19.85 10.12 -8.98
N THR A 169 19.26 9.35 -8.05
CA THR A 169 19.78 8.03 -7.66
C THR A 169 19.72 7.04 -8.85
N PRO A 170 20.86 6.47 -9.27
CA PRO A 170 20.88 5.47 -10.35
C PRO A 170 20.10 4.21 -9.96
N GLY A 171 19.43 3.61 -10.94
CA GLY A 171 18.75 2.32 -10.76
C GLY A 171 17.36 2.40 -10.11
N LEU A 172 16.85 3.60 -9.78
CA LEU A 172 15.46 3.74 -9.34
C LEU A 172 14.49 3.23 -10.41
N ALA A 173 13.61 2.32 -10.01
CA ALA A 173 12.52 1.85 -10.83
C ALA A 173 11.56 3.01 -11.17
N PRO A 174 10.81 2.93 -12.29
CA PRO A 174 9.84 3.96 -12.67
C PRO A 174 8.87 4.31 -11.55
N GLU A 175 8.45 3.33 -10.75
CA GLU A 175 7.57 3.54 -9.60
C GLU A 175 8.20 4.34 -8.50
N GLN A 176 9.44 4.01 -8.15
CA GLN A 176 10.14 4.70 -7.08
C GLN A 176 10.27 6.18 -7.43
N ARG A 177 10.52 6.49 -8.71
CA ARG A 177 10.51 7.86 -9.23
C ARG A 177 9.13 8.50 -9.12
N ALA A 178 8.06 7.78 -9.46
CA ALA A 178 6.69 8.26 -9.30
C ALA A 178 6.38 8.56 -7.82
N MET A 179 6.70 7.65 -6.89
CA MET A 179 6.53 7.84 -5.44
C MET A 179 7.29 9.06 -4.91
N ILE A 180 8.53 9.27 -5.37
CA ILE A 180 9.31 10.47 -5.01
C ILE A 180 8.60 11.74 -5.51
N ARG A 181 8.18 11.78 -6.78
CA ARG A 181 7.48 12.94 -7.35
C ARG A 181 6.16 13.25 -6.65
N ILE A 182 5.42 12.23 -6.21
CA ILE A 182 4.18 12.37 -5.44
C ILE A 182 4.44 13.06 -4.11
N SER A 183 5.54 12.69 -3.46
CA SER A 183 5.88 13.14 -2.12
C SER A 183 6.49 14.56 -2.13
N MET A 184 6.95 15.04 -3.29
CA MET A 184 7.48 16.40 -3.43
C MET A 184 6.41 17.48 -3.16
N PRO A 185 6.77 18.57 -2.45
CA PRO A 185 5.88 19.71 -2.22
C PRO A 185 5.29 20.28 -3.51
N GLU A 186 4.05 20.74 -3.42
CA GLU A 186 3.38 21.49 -4.49
C GLU A 186 4.04 22.86 -4.72
N GLY A 187 3.95 23.37 -5.95
CA GLY A 187 4.46 24.70 -6.33
C GLY A 187 5.79 24.71 -7.09
N ASP A 188 6.52 23.60 -7.08
CA ASP A 188 7.85 23.51 -7.71
C ASP A 188 7.91 22.61 -8.95
N GLY A 189 6.73 22.23 -9.45
CA GLY A 189 6.54 21.36 -10.61
C GLY A 189 5.12 21.32 -11.13
N VAL A 190 4.33 22.39 -11.02
CA VAL A 190 2.96 22.41 -11.60
C VAL A 190 2.98 22.82 -13.08
N ASP A 191 3.88 22.16 -13.82
CA ASP A 191 3.65 21.69 -15.18
C ASP A 191 4.08 20.20 -15.22
N ARG A 192 3.69 19.45 -14.17
CA ARG A 192 3.91 17.97 -14.02
C ARG A 192 3.42 17.22 -15.26
N PHE A 193 2.46 17.81 -15.95
CA PHE A 193 2.05 17.43 -17.28
C PHE A 193 2.48 18.51 -18.23
N THR A 194 3.24 18.09 -19.23
CA THR A 194 3.67 18.98 -20.29
C THR A 194 2.46 19.46 -21.08
N GLU A 195 2.60 20.60 -21.76
CA GLU A 195 1.68 21.00 -22.83
C GLU A 195 1.48 19.86 -23.85
N GLU A 196 2.46 18.95 -23.98
CA GLU A 196 2.34 17.72 -24.76
C GLU A 196 1.32 16.73 -24.19
N SER A 197 1.31 16.43 -22.88
CA SER A 197 0.27 15.59 -22.28
C SER A 197 -1.13 16.19 -22.46
N ARG A 198 -1.26 17.51 -22.36
CA ARG A 198 -2.52 18.23 -22.63
C ARG A 198 -2.94 18.06 -24.09
N LYS A 199 -2.02 18.22 -25.04
CA LYS A 199 -2.26 18.01 -26.47
C LYS A 199 -2.65 16.57 -26.79
N GLN A 200 -1.96 15.60 -26.20
CA GLN A 200 -2.28 14.18 -26.35
C GLN A 200 -3.72 13.89 -25.91
N LEU A 201 -4.11 14.29 -24.69
CA LEU A 201 -5.48 14.13 -24.20
C LEU A 201 -6.51 14.88 -25.08
N ALA A 202 -6.18 16.06 -25.59
CA ALA A 202 -7.07 16.82 -26.48
C ALA A 202 -7.26 16.18 -27.87
N GLN A 203 -6.31 15.34 -28.30
CA GLN A 203 -6.36 14.65 -29.59
C GLN A 203 -6.93 13.23 -29.46
N MET A 204 -6.95 12.65 -28.27
CA MET A 204 -7.49 11.31 -28.02
C MET A 204 -8.99 11.24 -28.36
N ALA A 205 -9.34 10.27 -29.20
CA ALA A 205 -10.73 9.87 -29.38
C ALA A 205 -11.22 9.22 -28.08
N PHE A 206 -12.35 9.67 -27.58
CA PHE A 206 -12.95 9.23 -26.34
C PHE A 206 -14.35 8.68 -26.62
N LEU A 207 -14.62 7.45 -26.20
CA LEU A 207 -15.94 6.86 -26.27
C LEU A 207 -16.81 7.48 -25.15
N ASP A 208 -17.72 8.38 -25.55
CA ASP A 208 -18.63 9.10 -24.64
C ASP A 208 -19.84 8.25 -24.26
N TYR A 209 -19.55 7.03 -23.81
CA TYR A 209 -20.51 6.06 -23.32
C TYR A 209 -19.96 5.49 -22.00
N PRO A 210 -20.78 5.42 -20.94
CA PRO A 210 -20.34 4.97 -19.62
C PRO A 210 -20.16 3.44 -19.61
N LEU A 211 -19.05 2.97 -20.17
CA LEU A 211 -18.75 1.55 -20.28
C LEU A 211 -18.13 0.99 -18.98
N ILE A 212 -17.48 1.83 -18.18
CA ILE A 212 -16.89 1.41 -16.91
C ILE A 212 -17.78 1.90 -15.76
N THR A 213 -18.12 1.00 -14.84
CA THR A 213 -18.87 1.34 -13.64
C THR A 213 -18.07 1.01 -12.39
N LEU A 214 -17.90 2.00 -11.50
CA LEU A 214 -17.37 1.81 -10.15
C LEU A 214 -18.51 1.82 -9.13
N VAL A 215 -18.48 0.88 -8.20
CA VAL A 215 -19.47 0.76 -7.12
C VAL A 215 -18.74 0.79 -5.78
N PRO A 216 -18.87 1.85 -4.97
CA PRO A 216 -18.41 1.82 -3.59
C PRO A 216 -19.20 0.78 -2.78
N ILE A 217 -18.52 -0.07 -2.04
CA ILE A 217 -19.11 -1.07 -1.16
C ILE A 217 -18.72 -0.72 0.27
N ASN A 218 -19.73 -0.63 1.13
CA ASN A 218 -19.62 -0.13 2.50
C ASN A 218 -18.98 1.27 2.55
N LYS A 219 -18.34 1.61 3.66
CA LYS A 219 -17.63 2.88 3.82
C LYS A 219 -16.20 2.74 3.29
N LEU A 220 -15.87 3.50 2.25
CA LEU A 220 -14.50 3.66 1.78
C LEU A 220 -13.68 4.55 2.73
N PRO A 221 -12.34 4.43 2.76
CA PRO A 221 -11.49 5.38 3.48
C PRO A 221 -11.65 6.77 2.85
N ASP A 222 -11.59 7.83 3.66
CA ASP A 222 -11.83 9.21 3.19
C ASP A 222 -10.83 9.64 2.08
N ALA A 223 -9.64 9.06 2.07
CA ALA A 223 -8.62 9.27 1.04
C ALA A 223 -9.02 8.73 -0.35
N VAL A 224 -9.97 7.79 -0.42
CA VAL A 224 -10.39 7.15 -1.68
C VAL A 224 -11.55 7.92 -2.28
N VAL A 225 -11.33 8.54 -3.43
CA VAL A 225 -12.34 9.34 -4.14
C VAL A 225 -12.71 8.66 -5.47
N PRO A 226 -13.80 7.85 -5.52
CA PRO A 226 -14.15 7.06 -6.70
C PRO A 226 -14.33 7.87 -7.99
N THR A 227 -14.79 9.12 -7.88
CA THR A 227 -14.95 10.01 -9.05
C THR A 227 -13.60 10.41 -9.66
N GLU A 228 -12.56 10.56 -8.85
CA GLU A 228 -11.19 10.82 -9.32
C GLU A 228 -10.57 9.57 -9.95
N LEU A 229 -10.79 8.39 -9.34
CA LEU A 229 -10.40 7.11 -9.93
C LEU A 229 -11.06 6.91 -11.30
N CYS A 230 -12.35 7.25 -11.44
CA CYS A 230 -13.04 7.21 -12.72
C CYS A 230 -12.35 8.10 -13.78
N LEU A 231 -12.01 9.34 -13.46
CA LEU A 231 -11.33 10.24 -14.41
C LEU A 231 -10.02 9.65 -14.93
N ILE A 232 -9.27 8.95 -14.07
CA ILE A 232 -8.05 8.29 -14.51
C ILE A 232 -8.38 7.11 -15.45
N LEU A 233 -9.33 6.26 -15.08
CA LEU A 233 -9.77 5.15 -15.93
C LEU A 233 -10.26 5.64 -17.29
N GLU A 234 -10.99 6.76 -17.34
CA GLU A 234 -11.40 7.38 -18.59
C GLU A 234 -10.21 7.80 -19.44
N SER A 235 -9.19 8.41 -18.82
CA SER A 235 -7.98 8.82 -19.54
C SER A 235 -7.14 7.64 -20.05
N VAL A 236 -7.15 6.52 -19.33
CA VAL A 236 -6.38 5.31 -19.66
C VAL A 236 -7.08 4.47 -20.72
N PHE A 237 -8.39 4.23 -20.56
CA PHE A 237 -9.16 3.37 -21.45
C PHE A 237 -9.86 4.12 -22.58
N ARG A 238 -9.88 5.46 -22.57
CA ARG A 238 -10.63 6.28 -23.54
C ARG A 238 -12.12 5.95 -23.59
N MET A 239 -12.71 5.59 -22.46
CA MET A 239 -14.12 5.19 -22.32
C MET A 239 -14.74 5.87 -21.11
N GLY A 240 -16.03 6.20 -21.15
CA GLY A 240 -16.74 6.79 -20.02
C GLY A 240 -16.73 5.90 -18.78
N CYS A 241 -16.56 6.54 -17.63
CA CYS A 241 -16.61 5.90 -16.31
C CYS A 241 -17.66 6.58 -15.44
N VAL A 242 -18.49 5.78 -14.77
CA VAL A 242 -19.51 6.27 -13.84
C VAL A 242 -19.36 5.63 -12.48
N VAL A 243 -19.62 6.42 -11.45
CA VAL A 243 -19.70 5.95 -10.05
C VAL A 243 -21.17 5.77 -9.70
N LYS A 244 -21.56 4.59 -9.24
CA LYS A 244 -22.91 4.32 -8.72
C LYS A 244 -23.01 4.66 -7.24
N SER A 245 -24.25 4.72 -6.75
CA SER A 245 -24.52 4.84 -5.32
C SER A 245 -23.85 3.71 -4.54
N PRO A 246 -23.30 3.98 -3.35
CA PRO A 246 -22.73 2.94 -2.51
C PRO A 246 -23.75 1.87 -2.14
N ILE A 247 -23.30 0.63 -2.02
CA ILE A 247 -24.10 -0.47 -1.47
C ILE A 247 -23.56 -0.89 -0.11
N THR A 248 -24.41 -1.48 0.72
CA THR A 248 -23.98 -2.14 1.96
C THR A 248 -23.89 -3.64 1.70
N PHE A 249 -22.77 -4.24 2.06
CA PHE A 249 -22.55 -5.68 1.97
C PHE A 249 -22.13 -6.21 3.33
N ALA A 250 -22.91 -7.17 3.83
CA ALA A 250 -22.61 -7.93 5.04
C ALA A 250 -22.60 -9.42 4.67
N PRO A 251 -21.43 -10.08 4.66
CA PRO A 251 -21.37 -11.50 4.34
C PRO A 251 -22.07 -12.33 5.43
N ASN A 252 -22.65 -13.45 5.02
CA ASN A 252 -23.03 -14.49 5.97
C ASN A 252 -21.77 -15.17 6.56
N GLU A 253 -21.93 -16.01 7.59
CA GLU A 253 -20.80 -16.70 8.24
C GLU A 253 -19.96 -17.54 7.25
N ALA A 254 -20.58 -18.12 6.23
CA ALA A 254 -19.89 -18.90 5.20
C ALA A 254 -19.00 -18.03 4.29
N GLY A 255 -19.34 -16.75 4.11
CA GLY A 255 -18.56 -15.76 3.36
C GLY A 255 -17.44 -15.10 4.17
N LEU A 256 -17.20 -15.55 5.40
CA LEU A 256 -16.14 -15.06 6.27
C LEU A 256 -15.07 -16.12 6.50
N ARG A 257 -13.80 -15.72 6.34
CA ARG A 257 -12.64 -16.53 6.72
C ARG A 257 -11.59 -15.64 7.35
N ASN A 258 -11.28 -15.88 8.62
CA ASN A 258 -10.23 -15.14 9.33
C ASN A 258 -10.46 -13.61 9.37
N GLY A 259 -11.72 -13.18 9.46
CA GLY A 259 -12.08 -11.76 9.37
C GLY A 259 -11.99 -11.16 7.97
N GLN A 260 -11.74 -11.97 6.94
CA GLN A 260 -11.71 -11.59 5.53
C GLN A 260 -13.02 -11.99 4.86
N ILE A 261 -13.41 -11.24 3.84
CA ILE A 261 -14.63 -11.44 3.07
C ILE A 261 -14.35 -12.26 1.81
N ASP A 262 -15.20 -13.22 1.47
CA ASP A 262 -15.12 -13.95 0.21
C ASP A 262 -15.47 -13.04 -0.97
N ALA A 263 -14.48 -12.77 -1.82
CA ALA A 263 -14.64 -11.90 -2.99
C ALA A 263 -15.68 -12.42 -3.98
N VAL A 264 -15.92 -13.75 -4.03
CA VAL A 264 -16.95 -14.34 -4.89
C VAL A 264 -18.35 -13.98 -4.40
N ALA A 265 -18.56 -13.93 -3.08
CA ALA A 265 -19.83 -13.51 -2.50
C ALA A 265 -20.12 -12.02 -2.77
N VAL A 266 -19.08 -11.18 -2.74
CA VAL A 266 -19.21 -9.76 -3.10
C VAL A 266 -19.57 -9.59 -4.58
N ILE A 267 -18.94 -10.36 -5.47
CA ILE A 267 -19.27 -10.34 -6.90
C ILE A 267 -20.72 -10.77 -7.14
N ALA A 268 -21.19 -11.82 -6.47
CA ALA A 268 -22.58 -12.26 -6.57
C ALA A 268 -23.59 -11.18 -6.12
N GLU A 269 -23.25 -10.39 -5.10
CA GLU A 269 -24.07 -9.23 -4.69
C GLU A 269 -24.09 -8.13 -5.76
N LEU A 270 -22.95 -7.85 -6.40
CA LEU A 270 -22.90 -6.88 -7.49
C LEU A 270 -23.76 -7.34 -8.68
N GLU A 271 -23.70 -8.63 -9.01
CA GLU A 271 -24.50 -9.25 -10.08
C GLU A 271 -26.01 -9.19 -9.81
N SER A 272 -26.43 -9.40 -8.56
CA SER A 272 -27.83 -9.33 -8.17
C SER A 272 -28.36 -7.88 -8.14
N THR A 273 -27.48 -6.91 -7.85
CA THR A 273 -27.86 -5.51 -7.64
C THR A 273 -27.83 -4.69 -8.93
N PHE A 274 -26.83 -4.90 -9.79
CA PHE A 274 -26.60 -4.07 -10.96
C PHE A 274 -26.70 -4.88 -12.23
N ALA A 275 -27.65 -4.56 -13.12
CA ALA A 275 -27.68 -5.15 -14.45
C ALA A 275 -26.48 -4.66 -15.28
N ARG A 276 -25.76 -5.59 -15.92
CA ARG A 276 -24.64 -5.27 -16.83
C ARG A 276 -25.13 -4.95 -18.24
N PRO A 277 -24.86 -3.75 -18.77
CA PRO A 277 -25.12 -3.45 -20.17
C PRO A 277 -23.99 -3.98 -21.05
N GLY A 278 -24.21 -5.14 -21.69
CA GLY A 278 -23.28 -5.71 -22.67
C GLY A 278 -21.92 -6.06 -22.05
N VAL A 279 -20.84 -5.53 -22.61
CA VAL A 279 -19.46 -5.80 -22.16
C VAL A 279 -18.96 -4.88 -21.05
N ALA A 280 -19.79 -3.96 -20.55
CA ALA A 280 -19.41 -2.95 -19.55
C ALA A 280 -18.86 -3.57 -18.25
N PRO A 281 -17.61 -3.32 -17.84
CA PRO A 281 -17.10 -3.76 -16.55
C PRO A 281 -17.83 -3.08 -15.38
N ILE A 282 -18.24 -3.85 -14.38
CA ILE A 282 -18.75 -3.35 -13.10
C ILE A 282 -17.77 -3.76 -12.00
N VAL A 283 -17.16 -2.78 -11.34
CA VAL A 283 -16.11 -3.01 -10.34
C VAL A 283 -16.51 -2.45 -8.99
N GLY A 284 -16.66 -3.33 -8.01
CA GLY A 284 -16.78 -2.98 -6.60
C GLY A 284 -15.47 -2.48 -6.00
N ILE A 285 -15.52 -1.46 -5.15
CA ILE A 285 -14.38 -0.99 -4.35
C ILE A 285 -14.78 -1.10 -2.89
N MET A 286 -13.95 -1.73 -2.05
CA MET A 286 -14.27 -1.94 -0.64
C MET A 286 -13.05 -1.78 0.27
N SER A 287 -13.29 -1.52 1.56
CA SER A 287 -12.22 -1.28 2.56
C SER A 287 -11.75 -2.54 3.26
N GLU A 288 -12.59 -3.58 3.27
CA GLU A 288 -12.37 -4.82 4.00
C GLU A 288 -11.42 -5.74 3.24
N ASP A 289 -10.68 -6.56 3.97
CA ASP A 289 -9.79 -7.54 3.37
C ASP A 289 -10.59 -8.64 2.67
N ILE A 290 -10.12 -9.07 1.51
CA ILE A 290 -10.81 -10.11 0.73
C ILE A 290 -9.91 -11.31 0.45
N PHE A 291 -10.54 -12.46 0.29
CA PHE A 291 -9.92 -13.68 -0.21
C PHE A 291 -10.72 -14.27 -1.37
N SER A 292 -10.12 -15.19 -2.12
CA SER A 292 -10.82 -15.96 -3.14
C SER A 292 -10.24 -17.37 -3.19
N GLY A 293 -11.12 -18.38 -3.19
CA GLY A 293 -10.73 -19.80 -3.18
C GLY A 293 -9.73 -20.15 -2.07
N THR A 294 -8.59 -20.71 -2.46
CA THR A 294 -7.52 -21.13 -1.53
C THR A 294 -6.49 -20.05 -1.22
N ALA A 295 -6.56 -18.88 -1.88
CA ALA A 295 -5.62 -17.79 -1.64
C ALA A 295 -5.80 -17.21 -0.23
N ARG A 296 -4.70 -16.91 0.47
CA ARG A 296 -4.75 -16.31 1.81
C ARG A 296 -5.42 -14.94 1.78
N PHE A 297 -5.15 -14.14 0.76
CA PHE A 297 -5.80 -12.87 0.48
C PHE A 297 -5.62 -12.57 -1.01
N VAL A 298 -6.40 -11.63 -1.53
CA VAL A 298 -6.23 -11.09 -2.89
C VAL A 298 -6.46 -9.58 -2.87
N PHE A 299 -5.79 -8.83 -3.75
CA PHE A 299 -6.08 -7.40 -3.94
C PHE A 299 -7.39 -7.19 -4.72
N SER A 300 -7.73 -8.16 -5.57
CA SER A 300 -8.94 -8.15 -6.38
C SER A 300 -9.35 -9.54 -6.82
N THR A 301 -10.59 -9.68 -7.30
CA THR A 301 -11.10 -10.88 -7.99
C THR A 301 -12.03 -10.43 -9.10
N GLN A 302 -12.09 -11.21 -10.17
CA GLN A 302 -12.90 -10.94 -11.36
C GLN A 302 -13.67 -12.19 -11.75
N ALA A 303 -14.94 -12.04 -12.10
CA ALA A 303 -15.73 -13.03 -12.81
C ALA A 303 -15.77 -12.62 -14.29
N LEU A 304 -14.83 -13.12 -15.08
CA LEU A 304 -14.61 -12.68 -16.46
C LEU A 304 -15.86 -12.91 -17.35
N ASP A 305 -16.56 -14.03 -17.15
CA ASP A 305 -17.75 -14.38 -17.92
C ASP A 305 -18.92 -13.42 -17.65
N SER A 306 -19.10 -12.98 -16.40
CA SER A 306 -20.18 -12.10 -16.01
C SER A 306 -19.81 -10.62 -16.11
N GLY A 307 -18.52 -10.26 -16.07
CA GLY A 307 -18.03 -8.88 -16.20
C GLY A 307 -17.94 -8.08 -14.92
N TYR A 308 -17.98 -8.76 -13.79
CA TYR A 308 -17.95 -8.13 -12.47
C TYR A 308 -16.60 -8.38 -11.82
N GLY A 309 -16.14 -7.40 -11.07
CA GLY A 309 -14.94 -7.53 -10.26
C GLY A 309 -15.08 -6.79 -8.95
N VAL A 310 -14.17 -7.08 -8.03
CA VAL A 310 -14.05 -6.36 -6.77
C VAL A 310 -12.58 -6.08 -6.49
N VAL A 311 -12.29 -4.90 -5.96
CA VAL A 311 -10.97 -4.48 -5.48
C VAL A 311 -11.07 -4.10 -4.01
N SER A 312 -10.18 -4.68 -3.19
CA SER A 312 -10.03 -4.30 -1.79
C SER A 312 -8.93 -3.26 -1.64
N THR A 313 -9.19 -2.21 -0.87
CA THR A 313 -8.18 -1.22 -0.50
C THR A 313 -7.38 -1.63 0.73
N PHE A 314 -7.87 -2.61 1.51
CA PHE A 314 -7.35 -2.99 2.83
C PHE A 314 -5.83 -3.14 2.86
N ARG A 315 -5.28 -3.96 1.94
CA ARG A 315 -3.85 -4.28 1.89
C ARG A 315 -2.99 -3.17 1.32
N PHE A 316 -3.58 -2.17 0.68
CA PHE A 316 -2.85 -0.96 0.30
C PHE A 316 -2.63 -0.07 1.52
N PHE A 317 -3.63 0.06 2.40
CA PHE A 317 -3.55 0.85 3.65
C PHE A 317 -2.84 0.12 4.80
N GLN A 318 -2.93 -1.22 4.85
CA GLN A 318 -2.37 -2.05 5.92
C GLN A 318 -0.88 -2.36 5.81
N THR A 319 -0.14 -1.62 5.00
CA THR A 319 1.30 -1.63 5.17
C THR A 319 1.55 -0.97 6.53
N GLY A 320 1.67 -1.77 7.61
CA GLY A 320 1.63 -1.31 9.00
C GLY A 320 2.62 -0.20 9.29
N ARG A 321 2.70 0.29 10.53
CA ARG A 321 3.56 1.45 10.89
C ARG A 321 4.96 1.45 10.24
N TYR A 322 5.56 0.27 10.03
CA TYR A 322 6.79 0.04 9.23
C TYR A 322 6.81 0.42 7.73
N SER A 323 5.71 0.88 7.15
CA SER A 323 5.61 1.22 5.74
C SER A 323 4.86 2.54 5.59
N TYR A 324 5.61 3.61 5.76
CA TYR A 324 5.24 4.94 5.35
C TYR A 324 4.65 4.91 3.92
N ALA A 325 3.39 5.30 3.74
CA ALA A 325 2.84 5.60 2.44
C ALA A 325 1.85 6.75 2.61
N ASN A 326 2.12 7.87 1.96
CA ASN A 326 1.18 8.98 1.84
C ASN A 326 -0.12 8.47 1.15
N GLU A 327 -1.27 9.06 1.48
CA GLU A 327 -2.57 8.84 0.83
C GLU A 327 -2.48 8.78 -0.70
N ASN A 328 -1.64 9.62 -1.30
CA ASN A 328 -1.42 9.64 -2.73
C ASN A 328 -0.77 8.35 -3.27
N ILE A 329 0.14 7.73 -2.52
CA ILE A 329 0.73 6.42 -2.88
C ILE A 329 -0.35 5.34 -2.81
N TYR A 330 -1.25 5.38 -1.83
CA TYR A 330 -2.36 4.43 -1.75
C TYR A 330 -3.30 4.55 -2.95
N ASN A 331 -3.71 5.77 -3.29
CA ASN A 331 -4.56 6.03 -4.45
C ASN A 331 -3.91 5.62 -5.76
N ARG A 332 -2.59 5.79 -5.88
CA ARG A 332 -1.84 5.28 -7.03
C ARG A 332 -1.91 3.75 -7.12
N ARG A 333 -1.64 3.03 -6.02
CA ARG A 333 -1.72 1.56 -5.98
C ARG A 333 -3.14 1.08 -6.32
N LEU A 334 -4.15 1.67 -5.72
CA LEU A 334 -5.54 1.39 -6.03
C LEU A 334 -5.85 1.61 -7.51
N THR A 335 -5.36 2.71 -8.09
CA THR A 335 -5.54 3.02 -9.50
C THR A 335 -4.92 1.94 -10.41
N VAL A 336 -3.67 1.55 -10.17
CA VAL A 336 -3.01 0.48 -10.93
C VAL A 336 -3.79 -0.83 -10.84
N GLN A 337 -4.30 -1.15 -9.65
CA GLN A 337 -5.12 -2.35 -9.45
C GLN A 337 -6.46 -2.28 -10.19
N LEU A 338 -7.11 -1.13 -10.21
CA LEU A 338 -8.33 -0.90 -10.98
C LEU A 338 -8.09 -1.00 -12.48
N ILE A 339 -7.00 -0.43 -13.00
CA ILE A 339 -6.61 -0.59 -14.42
C ILE A 339 -6.42 -2.08 -14.75
N SER A 340 -5.75 -2.83 -13.87
CA SER A 340 -5.57 -4.27 -14.03
C SER A 340 -6.90 -5.04 -14.11
N VAL A 341 -7.83 -4.71 -13.22
CA VAL A 341 -9.17 -5.35 -13.14
C VAL A 341 -10.02 -5.01 -14.35
N VAL A 342 -10.14 -3.71 -14.67
CA VAL A 342 -10.92 -3.25 -15.82
C VAL A 342 -10.38 -3.85 -17.11
N GLY A 343 -9.06 -3.84 -17.32
CA GLY A 343 -8.46 -4.43 -18.52
C GLY A 343 -8.79 -5.92 -18.67
N GLN A 344 -8.75 -6.70 -17.59
CA GLN A 344 -9.13 -8.11 -17.64
C GLN A 344 -10.62 -8.31 -17.91
N LEU A 345 -11.50 -7.48 -17.33
CA LEU A 345 -12.94 -7.54 -17.59
C LEU A 345 -13.31 -7.10 -19.02
N LEU A 346 -12.46 -6.31 -19.68
CA LEU A 346 -12.55 -6.00 -21.11
C LEU A 346 -11.96 -7.10 -22.01
N GLY A 347 -11.48 -8.21 -21.43
CA GLY A 347 -10.93 -9.35 -22.17
C GLY A 347 -9.46 -9.22 -22.56
N PHE A 348 -8.71 -8.26 -22.00
CA PHE A 348 -7.30 -8.10 -22.34
C PHE A 348 -6.44 -9.18 -21.67
N GLU A 349 -5.55 -9.79 -22.46
CA GLU A 349 -4.60 -10.77 -21.97
C GLU A 349 -3.58 -10.14 -21.01
N ARG A 350 -3.06 -10.96 -20.09
CA ARG A 350 -2.03 -10.52 -19.15
C ARG A 350 -0.68 -10.41 -19.86
N PRO A 351 -0.07 -9.22 -19.92
CA PRO A 351 1.24 -9.03 -20.51
C PRO A 351 2.34 -9.63 -19.62
N LEU A 352 3.44 -10.06 -20.25
CA LEU A 352 4.63 -10.57 -19.54
C LEU A 352 5.52 -9.44 -18.99
N GLN A 353 5.34 -8.21 -19.47
CA GLN A 353 6.13 -7.07 -19.03
C GLN A 353 5.72 -6.67 -17.61
N PRO A 354 6.62 -6.77 -16.60
CA PRO A 354 6.26 -6.56 -15.20
C PRO A 354 5.83 -5.13 -14.89
N TYR A 355 6.21 -4.16 -15.74
CA TYR A 355 5.80 -2.76 -15.59
C TYR A 355 4.39 -2.48 -16.11
N CYS A 356 3.75 -3.42 -16.81
CA CYS A 356 2.41 -3.19 -17.33
C CYS A 356 1.37 -3.39 -16.22
N PRO A 357 0.33 -2.53 -16.11
CA PRO A 357 -0.65 -2.61 -15.02
C PRO A 357 -1.37 -3.96 -14.95
N LEU A 358 -1.56 -4.62 -16.11
CA LEU A 358 -2.23 -5.91 -16.23
C LEU A 358 -1.35 -7.12 -15.89
N ALA A 359 -0.03 -6.95 -15.74
CA ALA A 359 0.86 -8.05 -15.38
C ALA A 359 0.47 -8.66 -14.02
N TYR A 360 0.72 -9.95 -13.79
CA TYR A 360 0.44 -10.55 -12.50
C TYR A 360 1.58 -10.26 -11.50
N PRO A 361 1.32 -9.66 -10.33
CA PRO A 361 2.33 -9.46 -9.31
C PRO A 361 2.33 -10.63 -8.31
N ASN A 362 3.48 -11.25 -8.08
CA ASN A 362 3.65 -12.29 -7.07
C ASN A 362 3.94 -11.71 -5.67
N SER A 363 4.31 -10.44 -5.59
CA SER A 363 4.65 -9.74 -4.35
C SER A 363 4.23 -8.27 -4.41
N LEU A 364 4.24 -7.59 -3.26
CA LEU A 364 4.05 -6.14 -3.23
C LEU A 364 5.18 -5.41 -3.98
N ASP A 365 6.42 -5.91 -3.93
CA ASP A 365 7.54 -5.33 -4.67
C ASP A 365 7.33 -5.43 -6.20
N GLU A 366 6.84 -6.57 -6.69
CA GLU A 366 6.46 -6.72 -8.10
C GLU A 366 5.28 -5.83 -8.46
N PHE A 367 4.29 -5.70 -7.57
CA PHE A 367 3.18 -4.77 -7.76
C PHE A 367 3.69 -3.34 -7.92
N LEU A 368 4.69 -2.95 -7.12
CA LEU A 368 5.32 -1.65 -7.22
C LEU A 368 6.03 -1.47 -8.56
N LEU A 369 6.47 -2.49 -9.29
CA LEU A 369 7.08 -2.26 -10.62
C LEU A 369 6.09 -1.73 -11.68
N LYS A 370 4.78 -1.88 -11.43
CA LYS A 370 3.72 -1.54 -12.38
C LYS A 370 3.51 -0.04 -12.54
N ARG A 371 3.28 0.36 -13.79
CA ARG A 371 2.88 1.72 -14.17
C ARG A 371 1.37 1.82 -14.25
N ALA A 372 0.86 3.04 -14.12
CA ALA A 372 -0.55 3.37 -14.37
C ALA A 372 -0.85 3.68 -15.86
N ALA A 373 0.08 3.39 -16.77
CA ALA A 373 -0.08 3.51 -18.21
C ALA A 373 -0.10 2.12 -18.85
N LEU A 374 -0.92 1.92 -19.89
CA LEU A 374 -0.95 0.67 -20.64
C LEU A 374 0.38 0.45 -21.36
N CYS A 375 0.88 -0.79 -21.35
CA CYS A 375 2.01 -1.17 -22.19
C CYS A 375 1.55 -1.30 -23.66
N PRO A 376 2.48 -1.30 -24.63
CA PRO A 376 2.13 -1.32 -26.06
C PRO A 376 1.18 -2.47 -26.46
N SER A 377 1.34 -3.68 -25.91
CA SER A 377 0.45 -4.80 -26.23
C SER A 377 -0.99 -4.57 -25.75
N THR A 378 -1.16 -4.09 -24.51
CA THR A 378 -2.48 -3.77 -23.97
C THR A 378 -3.09 -2.55 -24.67
N GLN A 379 -2.26 -1.59 -25.10
CA GLN A 379 -2.70 -0.45 -25.90
C GLN A 379 -3.29 -0.92 -27.23
N SER A 380 -2.65 -1.87 -27.92
CA SER A 380 -3.18 -2.48 -29.14
C SER A 380 -4.53 -3.17 -28.91
N SER A 381 -4.67 -3.97 -27.84
CA SER A 381 -5.96 -4.59 -27.49
C SER A 381 -7.07 -3.56 -27.24
N LEU A 382 -6.72 -2.43 -26.63
CA LEU A 382 -7.66 -1.33 -26.44
C LEU A 382 -8.04 -0.66 -27.76
N ASP A 383 -7.08 -0.42 -28.65
CA ASP A 383 -7.34 0.15 -29.98
C ASP A 383 -8.27 -0.75 -30.81
N GLU A 384 -8.06 -2.07 -30.79
CA GLU A 384 -8.92 -3.07 -31.43
C GLU A 384 -10.34 -3.04 -30.89
N LEU A 385 -10.49 -3.05 -29.55
CA LEU A 385 -11.81 -2.98 -28.90
C LEU A 385 -12.55 -1.68 -29.25
N LEU A 386 -11.86 -0.53 -29.24
CA LEU A 386 -12.49 0.74 -29.61
C LEU A 386 -12.89 0.77 -31.09
N ALA A 387 -12.10 0.18 -31.98
CA ALA A 387 -12.46 0.06 -33.38
C ALA A 387 -13.71 -0.80 -33.58
N GLU A 388 -13.82 -1.93 -32.87
CA GLU A 388 -15.01 -2.79 -32.88
C GLU A 388 -16.25 -2.04 -32.37
N LEU A 389 -16.16 -1.43 -31.19
CA LEU A 389 -17.26 -0.63 -30.63
C LEU A 389 -17.66 0.51 -31.56
N GLY A 390 -16.70 1.15 -32.22
CA GLY A 390 -16.97 2.22 -33.18
C GLY A 390 -17.77 1.82 -34.41
N THR A 391 -17.93 0.52 -34.68
CA THR A 391 -18.79 0.02 -35.76
C THR A 391 -20.25 -0.17 -35.33
N GLN A 392 -20.54 -0.13 -34.03
CA GLN A 392 -21.88 -0.35 -33.50
C GLN A 392 -22.76 0.90 -33.61
N GLU A 393 -24.04 0.71 -33.93
CA GLU A 393 -24.99 1.82 -34.08
C GLU A 393 -25.20 2.58 -32.76
N GLY A 394 -25.16 3.91 -32.82
CA GLY A 394 -25.38 4.78 -31.65
C GLY A 394 -24.14 5.08 -30.81
N ILE A 395 -23.02 4.38 -31.04
CA ILE A 395 -21.73 4.66 -30.41
C ILE A 395 -21.09 5.89 -31.08
N ARG A 396 -20.68 6.87 -30.27
CA ARG A 396 -20.05 8.11 -30.74
C ARG A 396 -18.74 8.36 -30.00
N PHE A 397 -17.73 8.73 -30.77
CA PHE A 397 -16.49 9.27 -30.22
C PHE A 397 -16.58 10.78 -30.11
N SER A 398 -16.13 11.30 -28.98
CA SER A 398 -15.93 12.72 -28.73
C SER A 398 -14.47 12.97 -28.37
N LYS A 399 -14.16 14.23 -28.04
CA LYS A 399 -12.88 14.62 -27.46
C LYS A 399 -13.12 15.04 -26.02
N PHE A 400 -12.12 14.88 -25.16
CA PHE A 400 -12.19 15.46 -23.83
C PHE A 400 -12.34 16.99 -23.89
N SER A 401 -13.22 17.55 -23.07
CA SER A 401 -13.31 19.00 -22.91
C SER A 401 -12.07 19.54 -22.18
N SER A 402 -11.69 20.79 -22.43
CA SER A 402 -10.53 21.42 -21.76
C SER A 402 -10.64 21.40 -20.24
N ALA A 403 -11.86 21.52 -19.69
CA ALA A 403 -12.11 21.40 -18.25
C ALA A 403 -11.84 19.97 -17.75
N LYS A 404 -12.33 18.96 -18.47
CA LYS A 404 -12.10 17.54 -18.12
C LYS A 404 -10.62 17.16 -18.23
N ILE A 405 -9.91 17.62 -19.26
CA ILE A 405 -8.46 17.44 -19.39
C ILE A 405 -7.75 18.03 -18.18
N SER A 406 -8.07 19.28 -17.81
CA SER A 406 -7.41 19.93 -16.67
C SER A 406 -7.64 19.17 -15.36
N ARG A 407 -8.86 18.64 -15.15
CA ARG A 407 -9.16 17.80 -13.97
C ARG A 407 -8.43 16.46 -14.00
N ILE A 408 -8.35 15.78 -15.16
CA ILE A 408 -7.58 14.54 -15.33
C ILE A 408 -6.12 14.79 -14.96
N LEU A 409 -5.51 15.86 -15.47
CA LEU A 409 -4.12 16.20 -15.20
C LEU A 409 -3.90 16.54 -13.71
N GLU A 410 -4.81 17.28 -13.09
CA GLU A 410 -4.74 17.55 -11.64
C GLU A 410 -4.75 16.25 -10.81
N VAL A 411 -5.68 15.35 -11.11
CA VAL A 411 -5.80 14.07 -10.40
C VAL A 411 -4.59 13.18 -10.65
N LYS A 412 -4.13 13.06 -11.90
CA LYS A 412 -2.92 12.31 -12.24
C LYS A 412 -1.69 12.89 -11.51
N ALA A 413 -1.57 14.22 -11.37
CA ALA A 413 -0.46 14.85 -10.65
C ALA A 413 -0.48 14.48 -9.17
N ARG A 414 -1.67 14.51 -8.57
CA ARG A 414 -1.88 14.17 -7.16
C ARG A 414 -1.49 12.72 -6.87
N TYR A 415 -1.88 11.79 -7.75
CA TYR A 415 -1.58 10.37 -7.58
C TYR A 415 -0.24 9.95 -8.21
N GLY A 416 0.53 10.89 -8.78
CA GLY A 416 1.78 10.63 -9.50
C GLY A 416 1.68 9.56 -10.56
N ILE A 417 0.66 9.72 -11.39
CA ILE A 417 0.44 8.94 -12.58
C ILE A 417 1.03 9.74 -13.72
N ASP A 418 2.13 9.24 -14.29
CA ASP A 418 2.76 9.90 -15.44
C ASP A 418 1.77 9.96 -16.63
N GLY A 419 1.95 10.99 -17.46
CA GLY A 419 1.08 11.38 -18.57
C GLY A 419 0.92 10.31 -19.63
#